data_AF-A0A923UY94-F1
#
_entry.id   AF-A0A923UY94-F1
#
_cell.length_a   1.000
_cell.length_b   1.000
_cell.length_c   1.000
_cell.angle_alpha   90.00
_cell.angle_beta   90.00
_cell.angle_gamma   90.00
#
_symmetry.space_group_name_H-M   'P 1'
#
loop_
_entity.id
_entity.type
_entity.pdbx_description
1 polymer ?
#
loop_
_entity_poly.entity_id
_entity_poly.type
_entity_poly.pdbx_seq_one_letter_code
_entity_poly.pdbx_strand_id
1 'polypeptide(L)'
;MSIAVLSFTTEVALPFVRPILATLGVAIAALRPLLGFGLFAVMLWLFKPLVRGLARAGVMLFKPRHSLAERNERRTLRSISALNRMARELDTQQPSLAAELRLLASRG
;
A
#
# COMPACT_ATOMS: atom_id res chain seq x y z
N MET A 1 -51.18 -26.51 45.14
CA MET A 1 -49.78 -26.26 45.56
C MET A 1 -48.83 -26.40 44.36
N SER A 2 -49.05 -25.64 43.28
CA SER A 2 -48.42 -26.00 41.99
C SER A 2 -47.74 -24.84 41.25
N ILE A 3 -47.97 -23.59 41.64
CA ILE A 3 -47.36 -22.42 40.97
C ILE A 3 -46.06 -22.00 41.68
N ALA A 4 -46.00 -22.12 43.01
CA ALA A 4 -44.81 -21.77 43.80
C ALA A 4 -43.60 -22.71 43.61
N VAL A 5 -43.85 -23.97 43.20
CA VAL A 5 -42.78 -24.95 42.95
C VAL A 5 -42.08 -24.68 41.62
N LEU A 6 -42.82 -24.17 40.61
CA LEU A 6 -42.25 -23.78 39.32
C LEU A 6 -41.43 -22.48 39.41
N SER A 7 -41.84 -21.53 40.26
CA SER A 7 -41.03 -20.31 40.48
C SER A 7 -39.73 -20.61 41.22
N PHE A 8 -39.76 -21.49 42.23
CA PHE A 8 -38.59 -21.85 43.02
C PHE A 8 -37.49 -22.54 42.18
N THR A 9 -37.88 -23.43 41.26
CA THR A 9 -36.92 -24.08 40.36
C THR A 9 -36.34 -23.10 39.33
N THR A 10 -37.10 -22.12 38.86
CA THR A 10 -36.57 -21.08 37.96
C THR A 10 -35.59 -20.15 38.66
N GLU A 11 -35.86 -19.71 39.90
CA GLU A 11 -34.93 -18.83 40.61
C GLU A 11 -33.61 -19.49 40.98
N VAL A 12 -33.62 -20.80 41.26
CA VAL A 12 -32.39 -21.57 41.52
C VAL A 12 -31.63 -21.88 40.22
N ALA A 13 -32.31 -22.06 39.09
CA ALA A 13 -31.66 -22.40 37.81
C ALA A 13 -31.16 -21.17 37.01
N LEU A 14 -31.85 -20.03 37.10
CA LEU A 14 -31.49 -18.78 36.42
C LEU A 14 -30.05 -18.30 36.67
N PRO A 15 -29.47 -18.34 37.89
CA PRO A 15 -28.10 -17.89 38.14
C PRO A 15 -27.04 -18.77 37.47
N PHE A 16 -27.34 -20.04 37.19
CA PHE A 16 -26.42 -20.95 36.48
C PHE A 16 -26.54 -20.84 34.95
N VAL A 17 -27.74 -20.52 34.44
CA VAL A 17 -28.00 -20.42 32.99
C VAL A 17 -27.56 -19.07 32.40
N ARG A 18 -27.75 -17.96 33.15
CA ARG A 18 -27.35 -16.61 32.73
C ARG A 18 -25.89 -16.45 32.31
N PRO A 19 -24.88 -16.94 33.07
CA PRO A 19 -23.48 -16.79 32.66
C PRO A 19 -23.15 -17.60 31.40
N ILE A 20 -23.78 -18.75 31.19
CA ILE A 20 -23.58 -19.59 30.00
C ILE A 20 -24.16 -18.90 28.75
N LEU A 21 -25.36 -18.32 28.84
CA LEU A 21 -25.91 -17.54 27.73
C LEU A 21 -25.10 -16.27 27.45
N ALA A 22 -24.55 -15.63 28.49
CA ALA A 22 -23.73 -14.43 28.34
C ALA A 22 -22.41 -14.74 27.59
N THR A 23 -21.73 -15.84 27.91
CA THR A 23 -20.49 -16.23 27.22
C THR A 23 -20.74 -16.61 25.76
N LEU A 24 -21.85 -17.30 25.47
CA LEU A 24 -22.28 -17.57 24.10
C LEU A 24 -22.63 -16.28 23.34
N GLY A 25 -23.31 -15.33 23.99
CA GLY A 25 -23.62 -14.02 23.43
C GLY A 25 -22.37 -13.23 23.04
N VAL A 26 -21.35 -13.22 23.90
CA VAL A 26 -20.04 -12.58 23.61
C VAL A 26 -19.32 -13.29 22.45
N ALA A 27 -19.33 -14.63 22.42
CA ALA A 27 -18.71 -15.39 21.35
C ALA A 27 -19.38 -15.11 19.99
N ILE A 28 -20.72 -15.09 19.95
CA ILE A 28 -21.49 -14.77 18.73
C ILE A 28 -21.28 -13.30 18.32
N ALA A 29 -21.24 -12.39 19.29
CA ALA A 29 -20.97 -10.97 19.05
C ALA A 29 -19.57 -10.74 18.49
N ALA A 30 -18.56 -11.51 18.92
CA ALA A 30 -17.20 -11.47 18.40
C ALA A 30 -17.06 -12.15 17.03
N LEU A 31 -17.87 -13.17 16.74
CA LEU A 31 -17.86 -13.86 15.45
C LEU A 31 -18.40 -12.99 14.32
N ARG A 32 -19.39 -12.14 14.59
CA ARG A 32 -20.00 -11.22 13.62
C ARG A 32 -19.01 -10.29 12.90
N PRO A 33 -18.18 -9.49 13.60
CA PRO A 33 -17.17 -8.66 12.96
C PRO A 33 -16.10 -9.51 12.29
N LEU A 34 -15.72 -10.66 12.86
CA LEU A 34 -14.72 -11.55 12.25
C LEU A 34 -15.17 -12.05 10.88
N LEU A 35 -16.44 -12.45 10.73
CA LEU A 35 -17.02 -12.83 9.45
C LEU A 35 -17.11 -11.64 8.49
N GLY A 36 -17.48 -10.46 8.98
CA GLY A 36 -17.49 -9.24 8.17
C GLY A 36 -16.10 -8.89 7.62
N PHE A 37 -15.07 -8.89 8.48
CA PHE A 37 -13.69 -8.65 8.09
C PHE A 37 -13.15 -9.75 7.17
N GLY A 38 -13.51 -11.01 7.42
CA GLY A 38 -13.14 -12.14 6.56
C GLY A 38 -13.72 -12.00 5.15
N LEU A 39 -15.02 -11.73 5.05
CA LEU A 39 -15.69 -11.52 3.76
C LEU A 39 -15.10 -10.30 3.02
N PHE A 40 -14.84 -9.21 3.75
CA PHE A 40 -14.20 -8.03 3.20
C PHE A 40 -12.77 -8.31 2.70
N ALA A 41 -11.98 -9.08 3.45
CA ALA A 41 -10.64 -9.47 3.02
C ALA A 41 -10.67 -10.33 1.75
N VAL A 42 -11.61 -11.28 1.67
CA VAL A 42 -11.83 -12.10 0.47
C VAL A 42 -12.24 -11.22 -0.71
N MET A 43 -13.14 -10.25 -0.50
CA MET A 43 -13.53 -9.27 -1.51
C MET A 43 -12.31 -8.48 -2.03
N LEU A 44 -11.49 -7.92 -1.14
CA LEU A 44 -10.26 -7.20 -1.52
C LEU A 44 -9.26 -8.10 -2.26
N TRP A 45 -9.21 -9.39 -1.89
CA TRP A 45 -8.34 -10.36 -2.54
C TRP A 45 -8.82 -10.71 -3.95
N LEU A 46 -10.13 -10.90 -4.14
CA LEU A 46 -10.77 -11.13 -5.44
C LEU A 46 -10.56 -9.92 -6.36
N PHE A 47 -10.73 -8.71 -5.83
CA PHE A 47 -10.51 -7.44 -6.52
C PHE A 47 -9.08 -6.90 -6.36
N LYS A 48 -8.10 -7.77 -6.12
CA LYS A 48 -6.66 -7.44 -6.10
C LYS A 48 -6.22 -6.47 -7.20
N PRO A 49 -6.60 -6.64 -8.49
CA PRO A 49 -6.19 -5.69 -9.52
C PRO A 49 -6.72 -4.27 -9.29
N LEU A 50 -7.96 -4.11 -8.82
CA LEU A 50 -8.54 -2.80 -8.50
C LEU A 50 -7.87 -2.16 -7.29
N VAL A 51 -7.65 -2.93 -6.22
CA VAL A 51 -6.96 -2.45 -5.01
C VAL A 51 -5.56 -1.97 -5.34
N ARG A 52 -4.82 -2.70 -6.19
CA ARG A 52 -3.49 -2.28 -6.67
C ARG A 52 -3.56 -1.01 -7.52
N GLY A 53 -4.57 -0.89 -8.38
CA GLY A 53 -4.80 0.31 -9.18
C GLY A 53 -5.06 1.54 -8.30
N LEU A 54 -5.97 1.41 -7.34
CA LEU A 54 -6.32 2.47 -6.40
C LEU A 54 -5.12 2.84 -5.51
N ALA A 55 -4.37 1.86 -5.02
CA ALA A 55 -3.15 2.11 -4.26
C ALA A 55 -2.11 2.86 -5.09
N ARG A 56 -1.90 2.51 -6.37
CA ARG A 56 -0.98 3.22 -7.27
C ARG A 56 -1.44 4.65 -7.56
N ALA A 57 -2.74 4.86 -7.74
CA ALA A 57 -3.31 6.19 -7.93
C ALA A 57 -3.16 7.05 -6.65
N GLY A 58 -3.43 6.46 -5.48
CA GLY A 58 -3.19 7.10 -4.19
C GLY A 58 -1.72 7.46 -3.99
N VAL A 59 -0.79 6.55 -4.27
CA VAL A 59 0.66 6.85 -4.24
C VAL A 59 1.02 7.97 -5.21
N MET A 60 0.38 8.05 -6.38
CA MET A 60 0.63 9.11 -7.35
C MET A 60 0.17 10.50 -6.87
N LEU A 61 -0.81 10.57 -5.97
CA LEU A 61 -1.25 11.82 -5.34
C LEU A 61 -0.18 12.38 -4.37
N PHE A 62 0.50 11.50 -3.63
CA PHE A 62 1.51 11.90 -2.65
C PHE A 62 2.92 11.98 -3.24
N LYS A 63 3.24 11.11 -4.20
CA LYS A 63 4.54 11.04 -4.87
C LYS A 63 4.32 11.34 -6.35
N PRO A 64 4.47 12.60 -6.79
CA PRO A 64 4.37 12.93 -8.20
C PRO A 64 5.42 12.10 -8.95
N ARG A 65 4.94 11.20 -9.81
CA ARG A 65 5.83 10.38 -10.63
C ARG A 65 6.44 11.32 -11.66
N HIS A 66 7.77 11.40 -11.71
CA HIS A 66 8.46 12.12 -12.79
C HIS A 66 7.82 11.74 -14.12
N SER A 67 7.35 12.75 -14.85
CA SER A 67 6.66 12.56 -16.12
C SER A 67 7.59 11.82 -17.09
N LEU A 68 7.04 11.13 -18.09
CA LEU A 68 7.87 10.46 -19.09
C LEU A 68 8.81 11.45 -19.80
N ALA A 69 8.34 12.68 -20.02
CA ALA A 69 9.13 13.78 -20.55
C ALA A 69 10.30 14.12 -19.61
N GLU A 70 10.05 14.32 -18.32
CA GLU A 70 11.08 14.67 -17.34
C GLU A 70 12.15 13.56 -17.19
N ARG A 71 11.74 12.29 -17.31
CA ARG A 71 12.69 11.17 -17.28
C ARG A 71 13.59 11.15 -18.51
N ASN A 72 13.01 11.42 -19.68
CA ASN A 72 13.78 11.47 -20.92
C ASN A 72 14.76 12.65 -20.89
N GLU A 73 14.30 13.81 -20.47
CA GLU A 73 15.13 15.01 -20.30
C GLU A 73 16.27 14.77 -19.31
N ARG A 74 16.00 14.18 -18.14
CA ARG A 74 17.06 13.80 -17.18
C ARG A 74 18.08 12.82 -17.77
N ARG A 75 17.65 11.89 -18.62
CA ARG A 75 18.55 10.94 -19.29
C ARG A 75 19.45 11.68 -20.28
N THR A 76 18.90 12.60 -21.06
CA THR A 76 19.65 13.46 -21.98
C THR A 76 20.65 14.33 -21.23
N LEU A 77 20.21 15.06 -20.19
CA LEU A 77 21.08 15.90 -19.36
C LEU A 77 22.23 15.10 -18.72
N ARG A 78 21.95 13.87 -18.26
CA ARG A 78 23.01 12.98 -17.74
C ARG A 78 24.03 12.64 -18.82
N SER A 79 23.59 12.32 -20.03
CA SER A 79 24.47 12.03 -21.17
C SER A 79 25.37 13.23 -21.50
N ILE A 80 24.78 14.43 -21.63
CA ILE A 80 25.48 15.69 -21.87
C ILE A 80 26.51 15.95 -20.76
N SER A 81 26.12 15.77 -19.49
CA SER A 81 27.01 15.99 -18.35
C SER A 81 28.21 15.03 -18.33
N ALA A 82 28.01 13.78 -18.77
CA ALA A 82 29.06 12.77 -18.86
C ALA A 82 30.05 13.12 -19.99
N LEU A 83 29.56 13.52 -21.16
CA LEU A 83 30.37 14.01 -22.27
C LEU A 83 31.20 15.24 -21.87
N ASN A 84 30.58 16.22 -21.22
CA ASN A 84 31.30 17.40 -20.73
C ASN A 84 32.32 17.07 -19.63
N ARG A 85 32.07 16.05 -18.81
CA ARG A 85 33.05 15.57 -17.82
C ARG A 85 34.26 14.91 -18.51
N MET A 86 34.03 14.04 -19.48
CA MET A 86 35.11 13.43 -20.27
C MET A 86 35.91 14.50 -21.03
N ALA A 87 35.24 15.47 -21.65
CA ALA A 87 35.92 16.57 -22.33
C ALA A 87 36.84 17.38 -21.41
N ARG A 88 36.46 17.59 -20.13
CA ARG A 88 37.32 18.27 -19.15
C ARG A 88 38.53 17.43 -18.74
N GLU A 89 38.37 16.12 -18.66
CA GLU A 89 39.47 15.19 -18.34
C GLU A 89 40.48 15.12 -19.50
N LEU A 90 40.00 15.19 -20.74
CA LEU A 90 40.85 15.16 -21.93
C LEU A 90 41.45 16.52 -22.31
N ASP A 91 40.98 17.63 -21.75
CA ASP A 91 41.39 19.00 -22.14
C ASP A 91 42.91 19.20 -22.06
N THR A 92 43.58 18.55 -21.10
CA THR A 92 45.03 18.65 -20.90
C THR A 92 45.85 17.69 -21.77
N GLN A 93 45.26 16.57 -22.21
CA GLN A 93 45.97 15.53 -22.97
C GLN A 93 45.72 15.65 -24.48
N GLN A 94 44.46 15.91 -24.85
CA GLN A 94 43.97 15.92 -26.23
C GLN A 94 42.89 17.00 -26.39
N PRO A 95 43.28 18.28 -26.54
CA PRO A 95 42.33 19.40 -26.59
C PRO A 95 41.41 19.35 -27.82
N SER A 96 41.87 18.77 -28.94
CA SER A 96 41.03 18.56 -30.13
C SER A 96 39.87 17.61 -29.84
N LEU A 97 40.15 16.46 -29.20
CA LEU A 97 39.14 15.47 -28.83
C LEU A 97 38.19 16.02 -27.75
N ALA A 98 38.71 16.82 -26.81
CA ALA A 98 37.87 17.53 -25.85
C ALA A 98 36.87 18.50 -26.53
N ALA A 99 37.30 19.21 -27.57
CA ALA A 99 36.42 20.07 -28.36
C ALA A 99 35.33 19.27 -29.10
N GLU A 100 35.68 18.13 -29.70
CA GLU A 100 34.71 17.24 -30.35
C GLU A 100 33.66 16.69 -29.38
N LEU A 101 34.08 16.30 -28.16
CA LEU A 101 33.16 15.83 -27.13
C LEU A 101 32.21 16.94 -26.64
N ARG A 102 32.67 18.18 -26.53
CA ARG A 102 31.81 19.35 -26.22
C ARG A 102 30.82 19.62 -27.33
N LEU A 103 31.24 19.51 -28.59
CA LEU A 103 30.37 19.64 -29.76
C LEU A 103 29.32 18.53 -29.85
N LEU A 104 29.68 17.29 -29.47
CA LEU A 104 28.71 16.19 -29.35
C LEU A 104 27.73 16.43 -28.21
N ALA A 105 28.20 16.96 -27.07
CA ALA A 105 27.36 17.30 -25.93
C ALA A 105 26.37 18.44 -26.23
N SER A 106 26.72 19.39 -27.11
CA SER A 106 25.83 20.50 -27.49
C SER A 106 24.74 20.12 -28.50
N ARG A 107 24.81 18.91 -29.08
CA ARG A 107 23.85 18.41 -30.09
C ARG A 107 22.77 17.50 -29.50
N GLY A 108 22.98 16.97 -28.29
CA GLY A 108 22.01 16.17 -27.54
C GLY A 108 21.11 17.06 -26.71
#